data_AF-A0A9D0CT14-F1
#
_entry.id   AF-A0A9D0CT14-F1
#
_cell.length_a   1.000
_cell.length_b   1.000
_cell.length_c   1.000
_cell.angle_alpha   90.00
_cell.angle_beta   90.00
_cell.angle_gamma   90.00
#
_symmetry.space_group_name_H-M   'P 1'
#
loop_
_entity.id
_entity.type
_entity.pdbx_description
1 polymer ?
#
loop_
_entity_poly.entity_id
_entity_poly.type
_entity_poly.pdbx_seq_one_letter_code
_entity_poly.pdbx_strand_id
1 'polypeptide(L)'
;RAGLLEKHKATAYPGALEPLKLDSVELSADPVVVDDKIITSRGPGTAMDFALTLIEQLVSRQKREEVEKPLCRPDAPSAYQAYGS
;
A
#
# COMPACT_ATOMS: atom_id res chain seq x y z
N ARG A 1 4.65 7.49 -19.85
CA ARG A 1 3.91 7.09 -18.63
C ARG A 1 2.44 6.93 -18.99
N ALA A 2 1.69 6.15 -18.22
CA ALA A 2 0.32 5.75 -18.57
C ALA A 2 -0.81 6.63 -17.98
N GLY A 3 -0.50 7.68 -17.20
CA GLY A 3 -1.52 8.61 -16.64
C GLY A 3 -2.43 8.01 -15.56
N LEU A 4 -2.18 6.77 -15.11
CA LEU A 4 -3.10 6.02 -14.26
C LEU A 4 -3.36 6.62 -12.88
N LEU A 5 -2.42 7.40 -12.33
CA LEU A 5 -2.52 7.92 -10.97
C LEU A 5 -3.18 9.31 -10.91
N GLU A 6 -3.50 9.93 -12.04
CA GLU A 6 -4.07 11.28 -12.06
C GLU A 6 -5.37 11.34 -11.24
N LYS A 7 -5.42 12.24 -10.25
CA LYS A 7 -6.55 12.44 -9.32
C LYS A 7 -6.80 11.29 -8.35
N HIS A 8 -5.88 10.33 -8.24
CA HIS A 8 -5.93 9.27 -7.26
C HIS A 8 -4.90 9.49 -6.15
N LYS A 9 -5.17 8.88 -5.00
CA LYS A 9 -4.25 8.71 -3.90
C LYS A 9 -3.35 7.51 -4.16
N ALA A 10 -2.06 7.66 -3.86
CA ALA A 10 -1.09 6.59 -4.00
C ALA A 10 -0.03 6.63 -2.90
N THR A 11 0.63 5.51 -2.64
CA THR A 11 1.87 5.44 -1.86
C THR A 11 3.00 4.92 -2.75
N ALA A 12 4.23 5.27 -2.41
CA ALA A 12 5.42 4.79 -3.09
C ALA A 12 6.64 4.91 -2.17
N TYR A 13 7.75 4.34 -2.62
CA TYR A 13 9.00 4.43 -1.89
C TYR A 13 9.43 5.90 -1.78
N PRO A 14 9.89 6.36 -0.60
CA PRO A 14 10.37 7.73 -0.42
C PRO A 14 11.37 8.12 -1.52
N GLY A 15 11.16 9.28 -2.15
CA GLY A 15 12.00 9.76 -3.26
C GLY A 15 11.70 9.15 -4.64
N ALA A 16 10.98 8.02 -4.74
CA ALA A 16 10.75 7.37 -6.03
C ALA A 16 9.90 8.20 -7.00
N LEU A 17 9.01 9.05 -6.46
CA LEU A 17 8.09 9.87 -7.25
C LEU A 17 8.50 11.34 -7.35
N GLU A 18 9.54 11.79 -6.65
CA GLU A 18 10.02 13.19 -6.70
C GLU A 18 10.37 13.68 -8.11
N PRO A 19 11.04 12.88 -8.97
CA PRO A 19 11.34 13.33 -10.34
C PRO A 19 10.10 13.40 -11.24
N LEU A 20 8.96 12.88 -10.76
CA LEU A 20 7.81 12.63 -11.60
C LEU A 20 6.83 13.81 -11.66
N LYS A 21 6.98 14.83 -10.80
CA LYS A 21 6.12 16.04 -10.71
C LYS A 21 4.63 15.69 -10.81
N LEU A 22 4.18 14.88 -9.87
CA LEU A 22 2.80 14.36 -9.83
C LEU A 22 1.87 15.33 -9.09
N ASP A 23 1.72 16.55 -9.62
CA ASP A 23 0.99 17.64 -8.93
C ASP A 23 -0.50 17.31 -8.68
N SER A 24 -1.05 16.34 -9.41
CA SER A 24 -2.45 15.88 -9.30
C SER A 24 -2.63 14.57 -8.53
N VAL A 25 -1.60 14.06 -7.87
CA VAL A 25 -1.63 12.77 -7.14
C VAL A 25 -1.46 13.04 -5.65
N GLU A 26 -2.38 12.55 -4.84
CA GLU A 26 -2.24 12.63 -3.38
C GLU A 26 -1.29 11.53 -2.90
N LEU A 27 -0.09 11.90 -2.43
CA LEU A 27 0.86 10.92 -1.89
C LEU A 27 0.59 10.65 -0.41
N SER A 28 0.35 9.39 -0.08
CA SER A 28 0.22 8.92 1.30
C SER A 28 1.52 8.35 1.84
N ALA A 29 1.69 8.45 3.15
CA ALA A 29 2.74 7.74 3.86
C ALA A 29 2.35 6.30 4.23
N ASP A 30 1.10 5.89 4.00
CA ASP A 30 0.58 4.58 4.36
C ASP A 30 1.35 3.42 3.68
N PRO A 31 1.42 2.24 4.33
CA PRO A 31 2.12 1.09 3.76
C PRO A 31 1.46 0.57 2.47
N VAL A 32 0.13 0.64 2.40
CA VAL A 32 -0.67 0.29 1.23
C VAL A 32 -1.80 1.33 1.11
N VAL A 33 -2.06 1.80 -0.11
CA VAL A 33 -3.20 2.66 -0.43
C VAL A 33 -4.09 1.93 -1.42
N VAL A 34 -5.40 1.88 -1.12
CA VAL A 34 -6.46 1.44 -2.04
C VAL A 34 -7.27 2.68 -2.40
N ASP A 35 -7.31 3.03 -3.68
CA ASP A 35 -8.13 4.09 -4.25
C ASP A 35 -8.85 3.57 -5.49
N ASP A 36 -10.17 3.34 -5.38
CA ASP A 36 -10.99 2.65 -6.38
C ASP A 36 -10.35 1.30 -6.81
N LYS A 37 -9.84 1.22 -8.05
CA LYS A 37 -9.21 0.03 -8.62
C LYS A 37 -7.68 0.08 -8.58
N ILE A 38 -7.12 1.13 -7.98
CA ILE A 38 -5.68 1.35 -7.90
C ILE A 38 -5.22 0.97 -6.51
N ILE A 39 -4.31 0.01 -6.46
CA ILE A 39 -3.68 -0.44 -5.22
C ILE A 39 -2.18 -0.21 -5.36
N THR A 40 -1.62 0.61 -4.47
CA THR A 40 -0.19 0.95 -4.44
C THR A 40 0.42 0.58 -3.09
N SER A 41 1.71 0.26 -3.08
CA SER A 41 2.44 -0.19 -1.90
C SER A 41 3.74 0.61 -1.73
N ARG A 42 4.08 0.97 -0.49
CA ARG A 42 5.18 1.89 -0.19
C ARG A 42 6.56 1.31 -0.51
N GLY A 43 6.76 0.00 -0.40
CA GLY A 43 8.04 -0.62 -0.75
C GLY A 43 8.18 -2.08 -0.36
N PRO A 44 9.39 -2.65 -0.38
CA PRO A 44 9.60 -4.06 -0.08
C PRO A 44 9.11 -4.49 1.32
N GLY A 45 9.23 -3.60 2.31
CA GLY A 45 8.77 -3.87 3.68
C GLY A 45 7.25 -4.04 3.81
N THR A 46 6.48 -3.59 2.82
CA THR A 46 5.01 -3.62 2.81
C THR A 46 4.46 -4.68 1.85
N ALA A 47 5.31 -5.58 1.34
CA ALA A 47 4.92 -6.60 0.38
C ALA A 47 3.83 -7.54 0.90
N MET A 48 3.92 -7.94 2.18
CA MET A 48 2.92 -8.82 2.77
C MET A 48 1.59 -8.12 3.00
N ASP A 49 1.60 -6.86 3.46
CA ASP A 49 0.36 -6.08 3.61
C ASP A 49 -0.30 -5.89 2.24
N PHE A 50 0.49 -5.61 1.21
CA PHE A 50 -0.01 -5.50 -0.17
C PHE A 50 -0.65 -6.80 -0.67
N ALA A 51 0.01 -7.94 -0.47
CA ALA A 51 -0.53 -9.24 -0.85
C ALA A 51 -1.85 -9.56 -0.13
N LEU A 52 -1.93 -9.27 1.17
CA LEU A 52 -3.14 -9.48 1.97
C LEU A 52 -4.27 -8.54 1.53
N THR A 53 -3.96 -7.27 1.21
CA THR A 53 -4.92 -6.34 0.61
C THR A 53 -5.45 -6.86 -0.72
N LEU A 54 -4.58 -7.41 -1.59
CA LEU A 54 -5.04 -8.01 -2.85
C LEU A 54 -5.98 -9.20 -2.63
N ILE A 55 -5.70 -10.07 -1.67
CA ILE A 55 -6.59 -11.19 -1.33
C ILE A 55 -7.94 -10.68 -0.87
N GLU A 56 -7.97 -9.64 -0.05
CA GLU A 56 -9.20 -9.02 0.42
C GLU A 56 -10.03 -8.42 -0.71
N GLN A 57 -9.39 -7.67 -1.62
CA GLN A 57 -10.06 -6.98 -2.73
C GLN A 57 -10.51 -7.93 -3.85
N LEU A 58 -9.76 -9.00 -4.12
CA LEU A 58 -10.01 -9.89 -5.25
C LEU A 58 -10.79 -11.15 -4.88
N VAL A 59 -10.77 -11.56 -3.61
CA VAL A 59 -11.40 -12.80 -3.15
C VAL A 59 -12.43 -12.51 -2.06
N SER A 60 -11.97 -12.17 -0.86
CA SER A 60 -12.80 -11.74 0.26
C SER A 60 -11.94 -11.42 1.48
N ARG A 61 -12.50 -10.61 2.39
CA ARG A 61 -11.93 -10.37 3.72
C ARG A 61 -11.69 -11.66 4.49
N GLN A 62 -12.62 -12.61 4.44
CA GLN A 62 -12.49 -13.90 5.14
C GLN A 62 -11.26 -14.68 4.64
N LYS A 63 -11.01 -14.70 3.33
CA LYS A 63 -9.83 -15.38 2.78
C LYS A 63 -8.54 -14.67 3.21
N ARG A 64 -8.53 -13.34 3.26
CA ARG A 64 -7.39 -12.57 3.79
C ARG A 64 -7.08 -12.95 5.24
N GLU A 65 -8.11 -13.05 6.09
CA GLU A 65 -7.96 -13.44 7.50
C GLU A 65 -7.46 -14.88 7.66
N GLU A 66 -7.98 -15.82 6.85
CA GLU A 66 -7.51 -17.20 6.80
C GLU A 66 -6.03 -17.30 6.42
N VAL A 67 -5.58 -16.52 5.44
CA VAL A 67 -4.18 -16.48 4.97
C VAL A 67 -3.28 -15.77 5.97
N GLU A 68 -3.74 -14.71 6.65
CA GLU A 68 -2.93 -13.98 7.62
C GLU A 68 -2.65 -14.78 8.89
N LYS A 69 -3.66 -15.50 9.40
CA LYS A 69 -3.59 -16.21 10.67
C LYS A 69 -2.32 -17.05 10.88
N PRO A 70 -1.82 -17.84 9.92
CA PRO A 70 -0.58 -18.61 10.09
C PRO A 70 0.72 -17.80 9.90
N LEU A 71 0.68 -16.53 9.51
CA LEU A 71 1.88 -15.75 9.17
C LEU A 71 2.64 -15.21 10.39
N CYS A 72 2.10 -15.37 11.61
CA CYS A 72 2.71 -14.90 12.86
C CYS A 72 3.22 -13.44 12.77
N ARG A 73 2.45 -12.58 12.11
CA ARG A 73 2.79 -11.16 11.93
C ARG A 73 2.43 -10.39 13.19
N PRO A 74 3.20 -9.34 13.54
CA PRO A 74 2.76 -8.40 14.57
C PRO A 74 1.46 -7.71 14.11
N ASP A 75 0.54 -7.46 15.05
CA ASP A 75 -0.63 -6.63 14.79
C ASP A 75 -0.18 -5.23 14.29
N ALA A 76 -0.74 -4.74 13.18
CA ALA A 76 -0.43 -3.39 12.68
C ALA A 76 -1.19 -2.31 13.48
N PRO A 77 -0.60 -1.12 13.78
CA PRO A 77 0.59 -0.50 13.19
C PRO A 77 1.57 0.09 14.24
N SER A 78 2.50 -0.70 14.79
CA SER A 78 3.65 -0.16 15.52
C SER A 78 4.94 -0.12 14.67
N ALA A 79 5.05 -0.98 13.66
CA ALA A 79 6.27 -1.12 12.85
C ALA A 79 6.50 0.02 11.83
N TYR A 80 5.45 0.72 11.41
CA TYR A 80 5.55 1.74 10.36
C TYR A 80 5.78 3.17 10.88
N GLN A 81 5.52 3.42 12.16
CA GLN A 81 5.77 4.74 12.77
C GLN A 81 7.28 5.04 12.94
N ALA A 82 8.14 4.02 12.92
CA ALA A 82 9.59 4.18 13.14
C ALA A 82 10.39 4.62 11.89
N TYR A 83 9.80 4.55 10.69
CA TYR A 83 10.48 4.91 9.42
C TYR A 83 10.06 6.27 8.86
N GLY A 84 9.33 7.08 9.65
CA GLY A 84 8.77 8.37 9.24
C GLY A 84 9.43 9.61 9.85
N SER A 85 10.54 9.46 10.58
CA SER A 85 11.31 10.58 11.16
C SER A 85 12.57 10.89 10.37
#